data_AF-A0A655IQE2-F1
#
_entry.id   AF-A0A655IQE2-F1
#
_cell.length_a   1.000
_cell.length_b   1.000
_cell.length_c   1.000
_cell.angle_alpha   90.00
_cell.angle_beta   90.00
_cell.angle_gamma   90.00
#
_symmetry.space_group_name_H-M   'P 1'
#
loop_
_entity.id
_entity.type
_entity.pdbx_description
1 polymer ?
#
loop_
_entity_poly.entity_id
_entity_poly.type
_entity_poly.pdbx_seq_one_letter_code
_entity_poly.pdbx_strand_id
1 'polypeptide(L)' 'MTAADVVAAIKKAGGPNLDKRIVRLPKTHIKAVGTHFVSVHLHPEIDVEVSLDVVAQS' A
#
# COMPACT_ATOMS: atom_id res chain seq x y z
N MET A 1 -5.38 -8.89 2.14
CA MET A 1 -4.12 -8.36 1.55
C MET A 1 -3.06 -8.16 2.61
N THR A 2 -1.80 -8.37 2.24
CA THR A 2 -0.60 -8.17 3.08
C THR A 2 0.24 -6.98 2.60
N ALA A 3 1.22 -6.55 3.40
CA ALA A 3 2.18 -5.51 3.00
C ALA A 3 2.95 -5.85 1.72
N ALA A 4 3.20 -7.15 1.49
CA ALA A 4 3.87 -7.60 0.28
C ALA A 4 3.03 -7.34 -0.98
N ASP A 5 1.72 -7.57 -0.89
CA ASP A 5 0.78 -7.37 -2.00
C ASP A 5 0.66 -5.88 -2.35
N VAL A 6 0.68 -5.02 -1.33
CA VAL A 6 0.65 -3.55 -1.50
C VAL A 6 1.89 -3.06 -2.24
N VAL A 7 3.09 -3.47 -1.83
CA VAL A 7 4.33 -3.08 -2.51
C VAL A 7 4.36 -3.59 -3.94
N ALA A 8 3.92 -4.82 -4.18
CA ALA A 8 3.84 -5.39 -5.52
C ALA A 8 2.84 -4.63 -6.41
N ALA A 9 1.70 -4.22 -5.86
CA ALA A 9 0.70 -3.41 -6.56
C ALA A 9 1.23 -2.00 -6.90
N ILE A 10 1.89 -1.32 -5.96
CA ILE A 10 2.51 -0.01 -6.19
C ILE A 10 3.58 -0.10 -7.28
N LYS A 11 4.45 -1.12 -7.21
CA LYS A 11 5.47 -1.35 -8.25
C LYS A 11 4.85 -1.61 -9.62
N LYS A 12 3.76 -2.38 -9.69
CA LYS A 12 3.01 -2.63 -10.94
C LYS A 12 2.31 -1.38 -11.46
N ALA A 13 1.84 -0.51 -10.58
CA ALA A 13 1.21 0.77 -10.92
C ALA A 13 2.22 1.84 -11.40
N GLY A 14 3.52 1.53 -11.44
CA GLY A 14 4.57 2.45 -11.86
C GLY A 14 5.17 3.30 -10.73
N GLY A 15 4.88 2.96 -9.48
CA GLY A 15 5.45 3.60 -8.30
C GLY A 15 6.87 3.12 -7.96
N PRO A 16 7.55 3.83 -7.04
CA PRO A 16 8.91 3.47 -6.60
C PRO A 16 8.94 2.11 -5.88
N ASN A 17 10.11 1.47 -5.89
CA ASN A 17 10.32 0.21 -5.19
C ASN A 17 10.41 0.48 -3.67
N LEU A 18 9.29 0.32 -2.98
CA LEU A 18 9.16 0.56 -1.54
C LEU A 18 9.54 -0.68 -0.73
N ASP A 19 10.18 -0.48 0.42
CA ASP A 19 10.41 -1.56 1.39
C ASP A 19 9.10 -1.87 2.16
N LYS A 20 8.82 -3.15 2.42
CA LYS A 20 7.59 -3.55 3.15
C LYS A 20 7.57 -3.04 4.60
N ARG A 21 8.73 -2.69 5.17
CA ARG A 21 8.87 -2.17 6.54
C ARG A 21 8.48 -0.69 6.68
N ILE A 22 8.55 0.06 5.58
CA ILE A 22 8.18 1.48 5.57
C ILE A 22 6.69 1.71 5.25
N VAL A 23 6.02 0.67 4.76
CA VAL A 23 4.56 0.70 4.53
C VAL A 23 3.86 0.45 5.85
N ARG A 24 3.33 1.53 6.44
CA ARG A 24 2.50 1.43 7.64
C ARG A 24 1.08 1.09 7.23
N LEU A 25 0.76 -0.20 7.24
CA LEU A 25 -0.63 -0.62 7.19
C LEU A 25 -1.33 -0.32 8.52
N PRO A 26 -2.59 0.14 8.50
CA PRO A 26 -3.40 0.14 9.71
C PRO A 26 -3.43 -1.29 10.29
N LYS A 27 -3.45 -1.40 11.63
CA LYS A 27 -3.36 -2.69 12.38
C LYS A 27 -4.36 -3.76 11.91
N THR A 28 -5.41 -3.35 11.22
CA THR A 28 -6.39 -4.19 10.57
C THR A 28 -6.01 -4.43 9.10
N HIS A 29 -5.65 -5.67 8.77
CA HIS A 29 -5.48 -6.12 7.39
C HIS A 29 -6.64 -5.68 6.49
N ILE A 30 -6.35 -5.30 5.24
CA ILE A 30 -7.37 -4.97 4.24
C ILE A 30 -8.11 -6.27 3.86
N LYS A 31 -9.36 -6.37 4.31
CA LYS A 31 -10.27 -7.53 4.13
C LYS A 31 -11.47 -7.23 3.24
N ALA A 32 -11.67 -5.98 2.84
CA ALA A 32 -12.78 -5.54 2.01
C ALA A 32 -12.27 -5.05 0.64
N VAL A 33 -13.06 -5.29 -0.39
CA VAL A 33 -12.91 -4.68 -1.71
C VAL A 33 -13.34 -3.22 -1.66
N GLY A 34 -12.66 -2.36 -2.42
CA GLY A 34 -12.88 -0.91 -2.44
C GLY A 34 -11.61 -0.10 -2.20
N THR A 35 -11.76 1.23 -2.14
CA THR A 35 -10.65 2.17 -1.96
C THR A 35 -10.20 2.25 -0.51
N HIS A 36 -8.91 2.02 -0.27
CA HIS A 36 -8.27 2.12 1.04
C HIS A 36 -7.09 3.07 0.96
N PHE A 37 -6.91 3.89 1.99
CA PHE A 37 -5.77 4.79 2.09
C PHE A 37 -4.67 4.14 2.94
N VAL A 38 -3.43 4.19 2.43
CA VAL A 38 -2.25 3.68 3.11
C VAL A 38 -1.19 4.76 3.17
N SER A 39 -0.74 5.09 4.38
CA SER A 39 0.39 6.00 4.58
C SER A 39 1.70 5.26 4.39
N VAL A 40 2.53 5.77 3.49
CA VAL A 40 3.85 5.26 3.17
C VAL A 40 4.89 6.29 3.57
N HIS A 41 5.85 5.85 4.38
CA HIS A 41 6.95 6.69 4.82
C HIS A 41 8.16 6.48 3.89
N LEU A 42 8.27 7.27 2.82
CA LEU A 42 9.34 7.13 1.83
C LEU A 42 10.70 7.61 2.36
N HIS A 43 10.67 8.63 3.21
CA HIS A 43 11.85 9.26 3.80
C HIS A 43 11.49 9.88 5.16
N PRO A 44 12.43 10.08 6.11
CA PRO A 44 12.17 10.68 7.42
C PRO A 44 11.38 11.99 7.43
N GLU A 45 11.42 12.75 6.32
CA GLU A 45 10.70 14.02 6.18
C GLU A 45 9.52 13.94 5.20
N ILE A 46 9.25 12.77 4.60
CA ILE A 46 8.26 12.61 3.54
C ILE A 46 7.33 11.42 3.84
N ASP A 47 6.15 11.77 4.32
CA ASP A 47 4.98 10.89 4.40
C ASP A 47 4.09 11.10 3.18
N VAL A 48 3.75 10.00 2.49
CA VAL A 48 2.85 10.02 1.32
C VAL A 48 1.65 9.14 1.61
N GLU A 49 0.45 9.66 1.32
CA GLU A 49 -0.77 8.88 1.37
C GLU A 49 -1.06 8.29 -0.02
N VAL A 50 -1.18 6.96 -0.09
CA VAL A 50 -1.44 6.23 -1.32
C VAL A 50 -2.85 5.65 -1.25
N SER A 51 -3.68 5.98 -2.23
CA SER A 51 -4.97 5.31 -2.44
C SER A 51 -4.74 3.97 -3.15
N LEU A 52 -5.06 2.88 -2.48
CA LEU A 52 -5.16 1.55 -3.07
C LEU A 52 -6.60 1.23 -3.40
N ASP A 53 -6.87 0.87 -4.64
CA ASP A 53 -8.15 0.29 -5.03
C ASP A 53 -8.05 -1.23 -5.05
N VAL A 54 -8.78 -1.90 -4.15
CA VAL A 54 -8.80 -3.35 -4.04
C VAL A 54 -9.96 -3.90 -4.85
N VAL A 55 -9.66 -4.39 -6.05
CA VAL A 55 -10.60 -5.11 -6.91
C VAL A 55 -10.55 -6.61 -6.63
N ALA A 56 -11.71 -7.27 -6.65
CA ALA A 56 -11.77 -8.73 -6.56
C ALA A 56 -11.09 -9.35 -7.79
N GLN A 57 -10.23 -10.34 -7.57
CA GLN A 57 -9.65 -11.11 -8.66
C GLN A 57 -10.67 -12.19 -9.07
N SER A 58 -11.14 -12.11 -10.31
CA SER A 58 -11.97 -13.11 -10.98
C SER A 58 -11.22 -14.41 -11.26
#